data_AF-A0AAJ1BYJ8-F1
#
_entry.id   AF-A0AAJ1BYJ8-F1
#
_cell.length_a   1.000
_cell.length_b   1.000
_cell.length_c   1.000
_cell.angle_alpha   90.00
_cell.angle_beta   90.00
_cell.angle_gamma   90.00
#
_symmetry.space_group_name_H-M   'P 1'
#
loop_
_entity.id
_entity.type
_entity.pdbx_description
1 polymer ?
#
loop_
_entity_poly.entity_id
_entity_poly.type
_entity_poly.pdbx_seq_one_letter_code
_entity_poly.pdbx_strand_id
1 'polypeptide(L)'
;MNTSPVSDKRHCFPPQLIAHAVWLYFRFPLSLRLVEALLLERGIAVSYETIRRRGKTFGPDYARRLCRKMPGRNDVWPLDEVVITIAGRKHWLWRAVDQDGYV
;
A
#
# COMPACT_ATOMS: atom_id res chain seq x y z
N MET A 1 9.53 29.94 11.59
CA MET A 1 8.18 29.40 11.83
C MET A 1 8.32 28.21 12.76
N ASN A 2 7.98 28.39 14.04
CA ASN A 2 8.19 27.37 15.07
C ASN A 2 7.04 26.35 15.02
N THR A 3 7.28 25.21 14.39
CA THR A 3 6.36 24.07 14.44
C THR A 3 6.52 23.36 15.78
N SER A 4 5.55 23.55 16.68
CA SER A 4 5.43 22.74 17.90
C SER A 4 5.40 21.25 17.52
N PRO A 5 6.14 20.37 18.21
CA PRO A 5 6.12 18.95 17.91
C PRO A 5 4.73 18.38 18.21
N VAL A 6 4.14 17.70 17.22
CA VAL A 6 2.87 16.98 17.36
C VAL A 6 3.00 15.99 18.53
N SER A 7 2.11 16.09 19.51
CA SER A 7 2.15 15.29 20.74
C SER A 7 1.80 13.82 20.45
N ASP A 8 2.83 12.97 20.33
CA ASP A 8 2.73 11.53 20.10
C ASP A 8 2.37 10.74 21.37
N LYS A 9 1.27 11.08 22.04
CA LYS A 9 0.89 10.41 23.29
C LYS A 9 0.33 8.98 23.11
N ARG A 10 0.18 8.46 21.88
CA ARG A 10 -0.39 7.11 21.61
C ARG A 10 0.21 6.36 20.42
N HIS A 11 1.32 6.83 19.84
CA HIS A 11 1.97 6.14 18.74
C HIS A 11 3.18 5.38 19.27
N CYS A 12 3.11 4.05 19.33
CA CYS A 12 4.27 3.20 19.69
C CYS A 12 5.43 3.32 18.69
N PHE A 13 5.17 3.90 17.51
CA PHE A 13 6.14 4.13 16.46
C PHE A 13 5.94 5.53 15.86
N PRO A 14 7.02 6.24 15.50
CA PRO A 14 6.91 7.52 14.80
C PRO A 14 6.10 7.36 13.51
N PRO A 15 5.25 8.34 13.15
CA PRO A 15 4.36 8.25 12.01
C PRO A 15 5.10 8.03 10.67
N GLN A 16 6.34 8.48 10.56
CA GLN A 16 7.21 8.27 9.39
C GLN A 16 7.51 6.78 9.17
N LEU A 17 7.73 5.99 10.24
CA LEU A 17 7.97 4.55 10.13
C LEU A 17 6.73 3.81 9.68
N ILE A 18 5.57 4.18 10.22
CA ILE A 18 4.28 3.59 9.83
C ILE A 18 4.01 3.89 8.35
N ALA A 19 4.22 5.14 7.92
CA ALA A 19 4.07 5.54 6.52
C ALA A 19 5.02 4.77 5.60
N HIS A 20 6.29 4.58 6.01
CA HIS A 20 7.27 3.81 5.24
C HIS A 20 6.88 2.34 5.09
N ALA A 21 6.44 1.70 6.18
CA ALA A 21 5.98 0.30 6.15
C ALA A 21 4.77 0.11 5.23
N VAL A 22 3.79 1.01 5.32
CA VAL A 22 2.60 1.00 4.46
C VAL A 22 3.00 1.27 3.01
N TRP A 23 3.89 2.23 2.76
CA TRP A 23 4.38 2.52 1.41
C TRP A 23 5.10 1.33 0.78
N LEU A 24 5.99 0.65 1.51
CA LEU A 24 6.67 -0.55 1.01
C LEU A 24 5.67 -1.63 0.58
N TYR A 25 4.62 -1.84 1.37
CA TYR A 25 3.58 -2.82 1.07
C TYR A 25 2.74 -2.46 -0.18
N PHE A 26 2.38 -1.20 -0.36
CA PHE A 26 1.55 -0.78 -1.52
C PHE A 26 2.37 -0.51 -2.79
N ARG A 27 3.66 -0.19 -2.67
CA ARG A 27 4.50 0.19 -3.82
C ARG A 27 5.19 -1.00 -4.48
N PHE A 28 5.51 -2.03 -3.72
CA PHE A 28 6.28 -3.19 -4.18
C PHE A 28 5.49 -4.49 -3.95
N PRO A 29 5.76 -5.57 -4.70
CA PRO A 29 5.13 -6.88 -4.53
C PRO A 29 5.66 -7.61 -3.28
N LEU A 30 5.69 -6.94 -2.12
CA LEU A 30 6.18 -7.46 -0.85
C LEU A 30 5.04 -8.05 -0.04
N SER A 31 5.27 -9.22 0.55
CA SER A 31 4.36 -9.75 1.56
C SER A 31 4.51 -8.97 2.88
N LEU A 32 3.46 -8.92 3.69
CA LEU A 32 3.50 -8.24 4.99
C LEU A 32 4.60 -8.79 5.92
N ARG A 33 4.90 -10.09 5.81
CA ARG A 33 5.98 -10.76 6.55
C ARG A 33 7.36 -10.31 6.05
N LEU A 34 7.49 -10.04 4.75
CA LEU A 34 8.74 -9.53 4.17
C LEU A 34 8.98 -8.08 4.61
N VAL A 35 7.92 -7.25 4.68
CA VAL A 35 8.04 -5.88 5.22
C VAL A 35 8.43 -5.91 6.71
N GLU A 36 7.86 -6.83 7.50
CA GLU A 36 8.27 -7.06 8.90
C GLU A 36 9.75 -7.43 9.00
N ALA A 37 10.25 -8.35 8.17
CA ALA A 37 11.66 -8.73 8.14
C ALA A 37 12.57 -7.55 7.76
N LEU A 38 12.21 -6.76 6.74
CA LEU A 38 12.97 -5.58 6.31
C LEU A 38 13.05 -4.49 7.40
N LEU A 39 11.98 -4.33 8.19
CA LEU A 39 12.01 -3.42 9.34
C LEU A 39 12.85 -3.98 10.48
N LEU A 40 12.81 -5.30 10.69
CA LEU A 40 13.61 -5.97 11.72
C LEU A 40 15.11 -5.87 11.44
N GLU A 41 15.55 -6.01 10.17
CA GLU A 41 16.94 -5.78 9.77
C GLU A 41 17.44 -4.36 10.12
N ARG A 42 16.53 -3.39 10.17
CA ARG A 42 16.81 -2.00 10.59
C ARG A 42 16.68 -1.78 12.10
N GLY A 43 16.52 -2.85 12.89
CA GLY A 43 16.34 -2.79 14.34
C GLY A 43 14.93 -2.39 14.79
N ILE A 44 13.95 -2.37 13.90
CA ILE A 44 12.58 -1.95 14.18
C ILE A 44 11.67 -3.18 14.28
N ALA A 45 11.34 -3.57 15.50
CA ALA A 45 10.45 -4.71 15.75
C ALA A 45 8.97 -4.30 15.58
N VAL A 46 8.38 -4.57 14.42
CA VAL A 46 6.97 -4.31 14.11
C VAL A 46 6.31 -5.58 13.60
N SER A 47 5.24 -6.02 14.27
CA SER A 47 4.50 -7.20 13.82
C SER A 47 3.79 -6.97 12.48
N TYR A 48 3.75 -7.99 11.62
CA TYR A 48 2.96 -7.98 10.37
C TYR A 48 1.47 -7.60 10.60
N GLU A 49 0.88 -7.97 11.74
CA GLU A 49 -0.50 -7.61 12.13
C GLU A 49 -0.66 -6.09 12.26
N THR A 50 0.37 -5.42 12.79
CA THR A 50 0.40 -3.97 12.96
C THR A 50 0.43 -3.27 11.61
N ILE A 51 1.30 -3.75 10.71
CA ILE A 51 1.39 -3.25 9.32
C ILE A 51 0.06 -3.45 8.62
N ARG A 52 -0.56 -4.63 8.75
CA ARG A 52 -1.87 -4.95 8.17
C ARG A 52 -2.96 -4.00 8.66
N ARG A 53 -3.05 -3.77 9.97
CA ARG A 53 -4.06 -2.87 10.55
C ARG A 53 -3.87 -1.43 10.06
N ARG A 54 -2.62 -0.94 9.99
CA ARG A 54 -2.29 0.39 9.46
C ARG A 54 -2.57 0.48 7.95
N GLY A 55 -2.24 -0.56 7.19
CA GLY A 55 -2.55 -0.67 5.77
C GLY A 55 -4.04 -0.63 5.47
N LYS A 56 -4.90 -1.21 6.33
CA LYS A 56 -6.36 -1.06 6.19
C LYS A 56 -6.84 0.38 6.39
N THR A 57 -6.24 1.11 7.32
CA THR A 57 -6.62 2.51 7.61
C THR A 57 -6.12 3.48 6.54
N PHE A 58 -4.86 3.36 6.13
CA PHE A 58 -4.20 4.33 5.23
C PHE A 58 -4.12 3.87 3.78
N GLY A 59 -4.38 2.59 3.51
CA GLY A 59 -4.25 1.97 2.20
C GLY A 59 -5.06 2.65 1.10
N PRO A 60 -6.35 2.97 1.32
CA PRO A 60 -7.16 3.63 0.30
C PRO A 60 -6.57 4.97 -0.15
N ASP A 61 -6.04 5.77 0.77
CA ASP A 61 -5.43 7.06 0.45
C ASP A 61 -4.08 6.91 -0.24
N TYR A 62 -3.30 5.90 0.14
CA TYR A 62 -2.05 5.56 -0.55
C TYR A 62 -2.30 5.09 -1.97
N ALA A 63 -3.21 4.13 -2.16
CA ALA A 63 -3.60 3.64 -3.48
C ALA A 63 -4.11 4.78 -4.36
N ARG A 64 -4.99 5.64 -3.85
CA ARG A 64 -5.50 6.80 -4.60
C ARG A 64 -4.40 7.79 -5.00
N ARG A 65 -3.38 7.96 -4.16
CA ARG A 65 -2.23 8.82 -4.47
C ARG A 65 -1.27 8.17 -5.47
N LEU A 66 -1.05 6.86 -5.40
CA LEU A 66 -0.26 6.13 -6.39
C LEU A 66 -0.96 6.10 -7.77
N CYS A 67 -2.27 5.87 -7.79
CA CYS A 67 -3.07 5.79 -9.02
C CYS A 67 -3.49 7.17 -9.58
N ARG A 68 -3.01 8.28 -9.01
CA ARG A 68 -3.27 9.64 -9.52
C ARG A 68 -2.40 9.93 -10.74
N LYS A 69 -2.69 9.26 -11.86
CA LYS A 69 -2.29 9.76 -13.18
C LYS A 69 -3.37 10.72 -13.67
N MET A 70 -2.96 11.85 -14.24
CA MET A 70 -3.91 12.73 -14.95
C MET A 70 -4.26 12.05 -16.27
N PRO A 71 -5.54 11.80 -16.56
CA PRO A 71 -5.92 11.15 -17.80
C PRO A 71 -5.52 12.03 -18.99
N GLY A 72 -4.68 11.49 -19.87
CA GLY A 72 -4.32 12.07 -21.14
C GLY A 72 -5.48 11.96 -22.12
N ARG A 73 -5.55 12.89 -23.08
CA ARG A 73 -6.64 12.96 -24.07
C ARG A 73 -6.71 11.73 -25.01
N ASN A 74 -5.69 10.87 -25.00
CA ASN A 74 -5.55 9.67 -25.82
C ASN A 74 -5.38 8.38 -25.00
N ASP A 75 -5.78 8.36 -23.72
CA ASP A 75 -5.60 7.17 -22.88
C ASP A 75 -6.50 6.01 -23.34
N VAL A 76 -5.89 4.99 -23.92
CA VAL A 76 -6.53 3.70 -24.22
C VAL A 76 -6.32 2.78 -23.03
N TRP A 77 -7.41 2.21 -22.53
CA TRP A 77 -7.42 1.32 -21.36
C TRP A 77 -7.69 -0.12 -21.80
N PRO A 78 -6.65 -0.96 -22.02
CA PRO A 78 -6.85 -2.40 -22.13
C PRO A 78 -7.50 -2.96 -20.86
N LEU A 79 -8.56 -3.75 -21.03
CA LEU A 79 -9.28 -4.42 -19.96
C LEU A 79 -8.93 -5.91 -19.98
N ASP A 80 -8.22 -6.37 -18.95
CA ASP A 80 -7.92 -7.79 -18.75
C ASP A 80 -8.97 -8.44 -17.85
N GLU A 81 -9.43 -9.64 -18.21
CA GLU A 81 -10.24 -10.49 -17.34
C GLU A 81 -9.39 -11.62 -16.76
N VAL A 82 -9.38 -11.74 -15.43
CA VAL A 82 -8.64 -12.77 -14.71
C VAL A 82 -9.56 -13.49 -13.72
N VAL A 83 -9.55 -14.82 -13.74
CA VAL A 83 -10.26 -15.64 -12.75
C VAL A 83 -9.30 -16.02 -11.62
N ILE A 84 -9.63 -15.61 -10.39
CA ILE A 84 -8.87 -15.94 -9.19
C ILE A 84 -9.70 -16.80 -8.24
N THR A 85 -9.05 -17.76 -7.57
CA THR A 85 -9.72 -18.60 -6.56
C THR A 85 -9.31 -18.14 -5.18
N ILE A 86 -10.28 -17.67 -4.38
CA ILE A 86 -10.07 -17.22 -2.99
C ILE A 86 -10.89 -18.12 -2.08
N ALA A 87 -10.23 -18.79 -1.12
CA ALA A 87 -10.87 -19.70 -0.17
C ALA A 87 -11.79 -20.76 -0.84
N GLY A 88 -11.37 -21.29 -2.00
CA GLY A 88 -12.12 -22.29 -2.75
C GLY A 88 -13.26 -21.76 -3.63
N ARG A 89 -13.53 -20.45 -3.63
CA ARG A 89 -14.52 -19.82 -4.50
C ARG A 89 -13.84 -19.11 -5.67
N LYS A 90 -14.41 -19.25 -6.87
CA LYS A 90 -13.94 -18.52 -8.06
C LYS A 90 -14.49 -17.10 -8.04
N HIS A 91 -13.62 -16.14 -8.35
CA HIS A 91 -13.92 -14.73 -8.48
C HIS A 91 -13.41 -14.23 -9.83
N TRP A 92 -14.21 -13.40 -10.49
CA TRP A 92 -13.83 -12.71 -11.70
C TRP A 92 -13.30 -11.32 -11.34
N LEU A 93 -12.10 -11.03 -11.79
CA LEU A 93 -11.44 -9.75 -11.62
C LEU A 93 -11.22 -9.13 -12.99
N TRP A 94 -11.89 -8.03 -13.27
CA TRP A 94 -11.59 -7.18 -14.42
C TRP A 94 -10.59 -6.12 -13.98
N ARG A 95 -9.46 -6.04 -14.67
CA ARG A 95 -8.38 -5.09 -14.41
C ARG A 95 -8.22 -4.18 -15.62
N ALA A 96 -8.52 -2.91 -15.45
CA ALA A 96 -8.14 -1.90 -16.44
C ALA A 96 -6.66 -1.57 -16.22
N VAL A 97 -5.86 -1.72 -17.27
CA VAL A 97 -4.43 -1.35 -17.26
C VAL A 97 -4.30 -0.08 -18.10
N ASP A 98 -3.52 0.89 -17.62
CA ASP A 98 -3.21 2.07 -18.42
C ASP A 98 -2.23 1.73 -19.56
N GLN A 99 -2.12 2.60 -20.55
CA GLN A 99 -1.23 2.43 -21.71
C GLN A 99 0.26 2.26 -21.35
N ASP A 100 0.67 2.66 -20.14
CA ASP A 100 2.04 2.57 -19.65
C ASP A 100 2.24 1.34 -18.73
N GLY A 101 1.24 0.47 -18.62
CA GLY A 101 1.29 -0.77 -17.84
C GLY A 101 1.04 -0.60 -16.34
N TYR A 102 0.56 0.57 -15.89
CA TYR A 102 0.15 0.79 -14.51
C TYR A 102 -1.31 0.37 -14.30
N VAL A 103 -1.56 -0.26 -13.15
CA VAL A 103 -2.85 -0.78 -12.68
C VAL A 103 -3.38 0.12 -11.57
#